data_AF-A0A954VGV5-F1
#
_entry.id   AF-A0A954VGV5-F1
#
_cell.length_a   1.000
_cell.length_b   1.000
_cell.length_c   1.000
_cell.angle_alpha   90.00
_cell.angle_beta   90.00
_cell.angle_gamma   90.00
#
_symmetry.space_group_name_H-M   'P 1'
#
loop_
_entity.id
_entity.type
_entity.pdbx_description
1 polymer ?
#
loop_
_entity_poly.entity_id
_entity_poly.type
_entity_poly.pdbx_seq_one_letter_code
_entity_poly.pdbx_strand_id
1 'polypeptide(L)' 'MADRTRNKTSLKRLRNQAVQAQFDGGTLTSDGGLLLLREMDQRLRLIESIDSVIPDPRDLRYIEHQQRRSK' A
#
# COMPACT_ATOMS: atom_id res chain seq x y z
N MET A 1 -17.96 -6.70 3.34
CA MET A 1 -17.96 -6.53 1.87
C MET A 1 -18.17 -5.03 1.62
N ALA A 2 -17.11 -4.27 1.36
CA ALA A 2 -17.22 -2.82 1.22
C ALA A 2 -17.35 -2.46 -0.27
N ASP A 3 -18.45 -1.81 -0.64
CA ASP A 3 -18.62 -1.24 -1.97
C ASP A 3 -17.79 0.05 -2.05
N ARG A 4 -16.78 0.08 -2.91
CA ARG A 4 -15.95 1.28 -3.16
C ARG A 4 -15.98 1.59 -4.65
N THR A 5 -16.39 2.83 -4.95
CA THR A 5 -16.59 3.34 -6.30
C THR A 5 -15.33 3.17 -7.15
N ARG A 6 -15.48 2.42 -8.24
CA ARG A 6 -14.39 1.92 -9.09
C ARG A 6 -13.97 2.99 -10.11
N ASN A 7 -13.31 4.05 -9.67
CA ASN A 7 -12.88 5.13 -10.55
C ASN A 7 -11.43 4.94 -11.03
N LYS A 8 -11.26 4.82 -12.35
CA LYS A 8 -9.95 4.86 -13.00
C LYS A 8 -9.39 6.27 -12.88
N THR A 9 -8.26 6.42 -12.18
CA THR A 9 -7.58 7.70 -12.07
C THR A 9 -6.56 7.85 -13.20
N SER A 10 -6.66 8.94 -13.95
CA SER A 10 -5.64 9.31 -14.92
C SER A 10 -4.52 10.06 -14.20
N LEU A 11 -3.29 9.61 -14.39
CA LEU A 11 -2.11 10.30 -13.90
C LEU A 11 -1.59 11.26 -14.98
N LYS A 12 -0.68 12.17 -14.59
CA LYS A 12 0.02 13.03 -15.56
C LYS A 12 0.65 12.16 -16.65
N ARG A 13 0.51 12.61 -17.91
CA ARG A 13 1.09 11.93 -19.07
C ARG A 13 2.62 11.89 -18.94
N LEU A 14 3.19 10.73 -19.22
CA LEU A 14 4.63 10.59 -19.38
C LEU A 14 4.93 10.72 -20.87
N ARG A 15 5.51 11.84 -21.28
CA ARG A 15 5.67 12.20 -22.71
C ARG A 15 4.31 12.15 -23.43
N ASN A 16 4.22 11.43 -24.55
CA ASN A 16 2.98 11.23 -25.30
C ASN A 16 2.17 10.01 -24.84
N GLN A 17 2.50 9.37 -23.71
CA GLN A 17 1.77 8.21 -23.21
C GLN A 17 0.82 8.60 -22.08
N ALA A 18 -0.41 8.11 -22.15
CA ALA A 18 -1.38 8.21 -21.06
C ALA A 18 -0.99 7.21 -19.98
N VAL A 19 -0.87 7.69 -18.74
CA VAL A 19 -0.62 6.83 -17.58
C VAL A 19 -1.93 6.66 -16.84
N GLN A 20 -2.40 5.43 -16.72
CA GLN A 20 -3.63 5.07 -16.01
C GLN A 20 -3.26 4.25 -14.79
N ALA A 21 -3.72 4.69 -13.62
CA ALA A 21 -3.61 3.92 -12.40
C ALA A 21 -4.90 3.15 -12.15
N GLN A 22 -4.77 1.87 -11.81
CA GLN A 22 -5.85 1.03 -11.34
C GLN A 22 -5.54 0.63 -9.90
N PHE A 23 -6.38 1.09 -8.98
CA PHE A 23 -6.31 0.76 -7.55
C PHE A 23 -7.46 -0.17 -7.19
N ASP A 24 -7.71 -1.19 -8.02
CA ASP A 24 -8.84 -2.07 -7.84
C ASP A 24 -8.60 -3.13 -6.76
N GLY A 25 -7.34 -3.44 -6.43
CA GLY A 25 -6.91 -4.13 -5.19
C GLY A 25 -7.57 -5.48 -4.89
N GLY A 26 -8.42 -5.99 -5.79
CA GLY A 26 -9.36 -7.07 -5.54
C GLY A 26 -10.53 -6.70 -4.62
N THR A 27 -11.39 -7.67 -4.33
CA THR A 27 -12.48 -7.53 -3.35
C THR A 27 -11.88 -7.33 -1.96
N LEU A 28 -11.86 -6.09 -1.49
CA LEU A 28 -11.42 -5.78 -0.14
C LEU A 28 -12.48 -6.28 0.86
N THR A 29 -12.11 -7.25 1.68
CA THR A 29 -12.95 -7.68 2.80
C THR A 29 -13.11 -6.50 3.77
N SER A 30 -14.33 -6.27 4.27
CA SER A 30 -14.58 -5.17 5.22
C SER A 30 -13.74 -5.33 6.48
N ASP A 31 -13.57 -4.26 7.25
CA ASP A 31 -12.68 -4.07 8.40
C ASP A 31 -12.39 -5.29 9.29
N GLY A 32 -13.34 -6.22 9.44
CA GLY A 32 -13.14 -7.51 10.11
C GLY A 32 -12.09 -8.45 9.45
N GLY A 33 -11.88 -8.40 8.13
CA GLY A 33 -10.84 -9.18 7.45
C GLY A 33 -9.43 -8.71 7.78
N LEU A 34 -9.25 -7.41 8.06
CA LEU A 34 -7.97 -6.83 8.45
C LEU A 34 -7.57 -7.25 9.88
N LEU A 35 -8.53 -7.53 10.76
CA LEU A 35 -8.25 -8.01 12.12
C LEU A 35 -7.54 -9.37 12.11
N LEU A 36 -7.99 -10.29 11.26
CA LEU A 36 -7.34 -11.60 11.12
C LEU A 36 -5.93 -11.47 10.52
N LEU A 37 -5.77 -10.62 9.51
CA LEU A 37 -4.45 -10.33 8.94
C LEU A 37 -3.50 -9.69 9.97
N ARG A 38 -4.01 -8.81 10.83
CA ARG A 38 -3.24 -8.21 11.93
C ARG A 38 -2.79 -9.25 12.95
N GLU A 39 -3.68 -10.15 13.37
CA GLU A 39 -3.34 -11.23 14.30
C GLU A 39 -2.28 -12.17 13.71
N MET A 40 -2.40 -12.50 12.42
CA MET A 40 -1.39 -13.29 11.71
C MET A 40 -0.05 -12.57 11.63
N ASP A 41 -0.03 -11.29 11.26
CA ASP A 41 1.19 -10.50 11.22
C ASP A 41 1.85 -10.37 12.60
N GLN A 42 1.08 -10.22 13.69
CA GLN A 42 1.64 -10.19 15.05
C GLN A 42 2.40 -11.48 15.41
N ARG A 43 1.95 -12.63 14.91
CA ARG A 43 2.59 -13.94 15.11
C ARG A 43 3.78 -14.14 14.19
N LEU A 44 3.68 -13.73 12.93
CA LEU A 44 4.67 -14.00 11.90
C LEU A 44 5.73 -12.91 11.77
N ARG A 45 5.45 -11.70 12.28
CA ARG A 45 6.26 -10.48 12.10
C ARG A 45 6.60 -10.23 10.62
N LEU A 46 5.66 -10.54 9.74
CA LEU A 46 5.89 -10.56 8.30
C LEU A 46 6.11 -9.15 7.75
N ILE A 47 5.26 -8.20 8.17
CA ILE A 47 5.37 -6.79 7.76
C ILE A 47 6.72 -6.21 8.21
N GLU A 48 7.12 -6.46 9.46
CA GLU A 48 8.41 -6.01 10.00
C GLU A 48 9.60 -6.63 9.24
N SER A 49 9.52 -7.91 8.89
CA SER A 49 10.55 -8.61 8.13
C SER A 49 10.69 -8.03 6.71
N ILE A 50 9.56 -7.80 6.03
CA ILE A 50 9.53 -7.19 4.70
C ILE A 50 10.09 -5.75 4.76
N ASP A 51 9.68 -4.98 5.75
CA ASP A 51 10.13 -3.60 5.95
C ASP A 51 11.66 -3.51 6.10
N SER A 52 12.28 -4.49 6.77
CA SER A 52 13.74 -4.54 6.93
C SER A 52 14.54 -4.70 5.62
N VAL A 53 13.92 -5.26 4.57
CA VAL A 53 14.61 -5.60 3.30
C VAL A 53 14.20 -4.71 2.13
N ILE A 54 13.13 -3.92 2.28
CA ILE A 54 12.71 -2.96 1.26
C ILE A 54 13.38 -1.61 1.54
N PRO A 55 14.28 -1.13 0.67
CA PRO A 55 14.82 0.21 0.82
C PRO A 55 13.75 1.27 0.51
N ASP A 56 13.75 2.37 1.25
CA ASP A 56 12.92 3.55 0.98
C ASP A 56 13.75 4.68 0.32
N PRO A 57 13.75 4.78 -1.04
CA PRO A 57 14.47 5.82 -1.77
C PRO A 57 13.68 7.13 -1.89
N ARG A 58 12.53 7.26 -1.21
CA ARG A 58 11.68 8.45 -1.35
C ARG A 58 12.36 9.66 -0.72
N ASP A 59 12.13 10.83 -1.34
CA ASP A 59 12.64 12.11 -0.83
C ASP A 59 11.82 12.54 0.39
N LEU A 60 12.50 12.69 1.53
CA LEU A 60 11.92 13.02 2.83
C LEU A 60 11.07 14.30 2.82
N ARG A 61 11.31 15.23 1.89
CA ARG A 61 10.52 16.47 1.76
C ARG A 61 9.06 16.22 1.37
N TYR A 62 8.76 15.05 0.81
CA TYR A 62 7.41 14.66 0.37
C TYR A 62 6.83 13.51 1.21
N ILE A 63 7.38 13.24 2.39
CA ILE A 63 7.00 12.11 3.24
C ILE A 63 6.46 12.62 4.58
N GLU A 64 5.18 12.31 4.86
CA GLU A 64 4.58 12.49 6.19
C GLU A 64 4.85 11.29 7.12
N HIS A 65 4.94 10.08 6.54
CA HIS A 65 5.12 8.83 7.28
C HIS A 65 6.41 8.13 6.85
N GLN A 66 7.39 8.15 7.74
CA GLN A 66 8.67 7.49 7.51
C GLN A 66 8.52 5.97 7.53
N GLN A 67 9.30 5.29 6.69
CA GLN A 67 9.51 3.85 6.85
C GLN A 67 10.02 3.58 8.26
N ARG A 68 9.49 2.52 8.90
CA ARG A 68 9.97 2.16 10.23
C ARG A 68 11.37 1.55 10.04
N ARG A 69 12.37 2.08 10.71
CA ARG A 69 13.70 1.45 10.64
C ARG A 69 13.68 0.23 11.55
N SER A 70 13.78 -0.96 10.97
CA SER A 70 14.12 -2.18 11.72
C SER A 70 15.53 -2.00 12.30
N LYS A 71 15.71 -2.32 13.59
CA LYS A 71 16.95 -2.10 14.36
C LYS A 71 17.83 -3.34 14.35
#